data_AF-A0AAU1CMR5-F1
#
_entry.id   AF-A0AAU1CMR5-F1
#
_cell.length_a   1.000
_cell.length_b   1.000
_cell.length_c   1.000
_cell.angle_alpha   90.00
_cell.angle_beta   90.00
_cell.angle_gamma   90.00
#
_symmetry.space_group_name_H-M   'P 1'
#
loop_
_entity.id
_entity.type
_entity.pdbx_description
1 polymer ?
#
loop_
_entity_poly.entity_id
_entity_poly.type
_entity_poly.pdbx_seq_one_letter_code
_entity_poly.pdbx_strand_id
1 'polypeptide(L)'
;MTAQKPLAYDAFVELASADSAVVGLVLKGSRAHEGMTTEHSDHDLYVVLADGATTDLTRFTGHRTPELDLVILFLSEFRAVGMPGFERYALARARIVLDRLDGIIARILASKARLAAGEAFLEAGEWLDAYANSLYRSVKNDRDGAALAARLDAAESVRFLLELLFALDRRPRPYNKYLEWELARFPLPGWDTGSLLDAADHISGTGDVSTQRRLFAQVEAVTRRAGHGAVLDAWGDDLHLMRPQ
;
A
#
# COMPACT_ATOMS: atom_id res chain seq x y z
N MET A 1 25.05 -18.47 -31.15
CA MET A 1 24.69 -17.46 -30.14
C MET A 1 24.49 -18.18 -28.82
N THR A 2 25.46 -18.12 -27.93
CA THR A 2 25.30 -18.63 -26.55
C THR A 2 24.27 -17.75 -25.86
N ALA A 3 23.13 -18.32 -25.45
CA ALA A 3 22.19 -17.64 -24.60
C ALA A 3 22.94 -17.23 -23.32
N GLN A 4 23.08 -15.92 -23.12
CA GLN A 4 23.70 -15.36 -21.94
C GLN A 4 22.88 -15.85 -20.74
N LYS A 5 23.50 -16.56 -19.79
CA LYS A 5 22.78 -17.06 -18.62
C LYS A 5 22.07 -15.88 -17.94
N PRO A 6 20.78 -16.01 -17.56
CA PRO A 6 20.08 -14.99 -16.81
C PRO A 6 20.88 -14.62 -15.56
N LEU A 7 20.97 -13.33 -15.26
CA LEU A 7 21.68 -12.83 -14.09
C LEU A 7 20.88 -13.20 -12.84
N ALA A 8 21.37 -14.18 -12.08
CA ALA A 8 20.71 -14.63 -10.86
C ALA A 8 20.83 -13.59 -9.74
N TYR A 9 19.85 -13.58 -8.82
CA TYR A 9 19.81 -12.67 -7.67
C TYR A 9 21.10 -12.69 -6.85
N ASP A 10 21.56 -13.86 -6.39
CA ASP A 10 22.77 -13.95 -5.54
C ASP A 10 24.02 -13.45 -6.28
N ALA A 11 24.17 -13.80 -7.57
CA ALA A 11 25.28 -13.34 -8.39
C ALA A 11 25.26 -11.81 -8.59
N PHE A 12 24.07 -11.21 -8.71
CA PHE A 12 23.95 -9.76 -8.79
C PHE A 12 24.21 -9.08 -7.44
N VAL A 13 23.74 -9.66 -6.33
CA VAL A 13 24.04 -9.14 -4.99
C VAL A 13 25.54 -9.17 -4.72
N GLU A 14 26.25 -10.23 -5.09
CA GLU A 14 27.73 -10.29 -5.00
C GLU A 14 28.39 -9.20 -5.85
N LEU A 15 27.98 -9.07 -7.12
CA LEU A 15 28.48 -8.04 -8.03
C LEU A 15 28.27 -6.63 -7.47
N ALA A 16 27.05 -6.31 -7.04
CA ALA A 16 26.69 -5.00 -6.52
C ALA A 16 27.35 -4.73 -5.16
N SER A 17 27.51 -5.76 -4.32
CA SER A 17 28.22 -5.64 -3.05
C SER A 17 29.71 -5.40 -3.23
N ALA A 18 30.32 -5.79 -4.35
CA ALA A 18 31.72 -5.48 -4.64
C ALA A 18 31.95 -4.04 -5.13
N ASP A 19 30.90 -3.35 -5.62
CA ASP A 19 30.99 -2.00 -6.15
C ASP A 19 30.89 -0.94 -5.04
N SER A 20 31.91 -0.10 -4.90
CA SER A 20 31.96 0.99 -3.92
C SER A 20 30.93 2.11 -4.17
N ALA A 21 30.38 2.22 -5.38
CA ALA A 21 29.31 3.15 -5.69
C ALA A 21 27.98 2.75 -5.04
N VAL A 22 27.77 1.46 -4.72
CA VAL A 22 26.54 0.96 -4.11
C VAL A 22 26.58 1.22 -2.61
N VAL A 23 25.67 2.07 -2.14
CA VAL A 23 25.54 2.44 -0.72
C VAL A 23 24.43 1.67 -0.01
N GLY A 24 23.52 1.06 -0.77
CA GLY A 24 22.46 0.23 -0.22
C GLY A 24 21.88 -0.77 -1.21
N LEU A 25 21.45 -1.92 -0.70
CA LEU A 25 20.66 -2.92 -1.43
C LEU A 25 19.39 -3.22 -0.62
N VAL A 26 18.23 -3.11 -1.26
CA VAL A 26 16.93 -3.22 -0.60
C VAL A 26 16.01 -4.14 -1.39
N LEU A 27 15.67 -5.29 -0.81
CA LEU A 27 14.78 -6.29 -1.40
C LEU A 27 13.34 -6.01 -0.98
N LYS A 28 12.43 -5.82 -1.93
CA LYS A 28 10.98 -5.67 -1.67
C LYS A 28 10.20 -6.91 -2.14
N GLY A 29 8.87 -6.81 -2.09
CA GLY A 29 7.98 -7.81 -2.67
C GLY A 29 7.87 -9.09 -1.84
N SER A 30 7.47 -10.19 -2.49
CA SER A 30 7.14 -11.45 -1.81
C SER A 30 8.32 -12.04 -1.04
N ARG A 31 9.55 -11.82 -1.53
CA ARG A 31 10.79 -12.30 -0.91
C ARG A 31 11.19 -11.50 0.35
N ALA A 32 10.60 -10.31 0.55
CA ALA A 32 10.76 -9.51 1.75
C ALA A 32 9.74 -9.87 2.86
N HIS A 33 8.67 -10.59 2.53
CA HIS A 33 7.58 -10.92 3.45
C HIS A 33 7.62 -12.40 3.82
N GLU A 34 7.84 -12.68 5.11
CA GLU A 34 7.88 -14.06 5.62
C GLU A 34 6.58 -14.81 5.29
N GLY A 35 6.71 -16.00 4.70
CA GLY A 35 5.57 -16.85 4.32
C GLY A 35 4.84 -16.44 3.03
N MET A 36 5.25 -15.36 2.35
CA MET A 36 4.59 -14.87 1.12
C MET A 36 5.31 -15.24 -0.18
N THR A 37 6.40 -15.99 -0.08
CA THR A 37 7.17 -16.46 -1.24
C THR A 37 6.51 -17.69 -1.87
N THR A 38 6.40 -17.70 -3.19
CA THR A 38 5.88 -18.81 -4.00
C THR A 38 6.88 -19.18 -5.09
N GLU A 39 6.62 -20.26 -5.83
CA GLU A 39 7.43 -20.66 -6.99
C GLU A 39 7.45 -19.60 -8.12
N HIS A 40 6.44 -18.72 -8.17
CA HIS A 40 6.33 -17.63 -9.13
C HIS A 40 6.87 -16.28 -8.60
N SER A 41 7.54 -16.27 -7.44
CA SER A 41 8.07 -15.03 -6.86
C SER A 41 9.46 -14.72 -7.39
N ASP A 42 9.58 -13.58 -8.05
CA ASP A 42 10.82 -12.92 -8.44
C ASP A 42 11.50 -12.20 -7.25
N HIS A 43 12.68 -11.63 -7.49
CA HIS A 43 13.38 -10.75 -6.58
C HIS A 43 13.28 -9.31 -7.10
N ASP A 44 12.53 -8.47 -6.39
CA ASP A 44 12.52 -7.03 -6.63
C ASP A 44 13.63 -6.35 -5.82
N LEU A 45 14.72 -5.94 -6.46
CA LEU A 45 15.88 -5.37 -5.77
C LEU A 45 16.12 -3.90 -6.17
N TYR A 46 16.12 -3.04 -5.16
CA TYR A 46 16.58 -1.66 -5.27
C TYR A 46 18.08 -1.60 -5.03
N VAL A 47 18.79 -0.98 -5.97
CA VAL A 47 20.22 -0.69 -5.91
C VAL A 47 20.39 0.80 -5.71
N VAL A 48 20.81 1.18 -4.50
CA VAL A 48 20.98 2.57 -4.11
C VAL A 48 22.44 2.96 -4.31
N LEU A 49 22.68 3.88 -5.24
CA LEU A 49 24.00 4.41 -5.55
C LEU A 49 24.29 5.68 -4.74
N ALA A 50 25.55 5.91 -4.39
CA ALA A 50 25.99 7.21 -3.86
C ALA A 50 25.72 8.30 -4.90
N ASP A 51 25.22 9.46 -4.46
CA ASP A 51 24.96 10.60 -5.34
C ASP A 51 26.25 11.00 -6.08
N GLY A 52 26.17 11.14 -7.41
CA GLY A 52 27.31 11.52 -8.26
C GLY A 52 28.34 10.41 -8.52
N ALA A 53 28.14 9.19 -8.02
CA ALA A 53 29.03 8.08 -8.31
C ALA A 53 28.88 7.59 -9.76
N THR A 54 30.01 7.18 -10.35
CA THR A 54 30.06 6.54 -11.67
C THR A 54 30.23 5.04 -11.50
N THR A 55 29.38 4.24 -12.14
CA THR A 55 29.44 2.77 -12.08
C THR A 55 28.91 2.14 -13.36
N ASP A 56 29.52 1.01 -13.74
CA ASP A 56 29.05 0.14 -14.81
C ASP A 56 27.70 -0.53 -14.50
N LEU A 57 27.26 -0.56 -13.24
CA LEU A 57 25.97 -1.14 -12.84
C LEU A 57 24.77 -0.43 -13.50
N THR A 58 24.92 0.85 -13.88
CA THR A 58 23.88 1.60 -14.59
C THR A 58 23.44 0.93 -15.90
N ARG A 59 24.25 0.05 -16.50
CA ARG A 59 23.86 -0.76 -17.67
C ARG A 59 22.70 -1.72 -17.41
N PHE A 60 22.40 -2.01 -16.14
CA PHE A 60 21.28 -2.85 -15.71
C PHE A 60 20.02 -2.04 -15.38
N THR A 61 19.99 -0.73 -15.68
CA THR A 61 18.77 0.08 -15.51
C THR A 61 17.62 -0.48 -16.33
N GLY A 62 16.47 -0.74 -15.70
CA GLY A 62 15.30 -1.35 -16.34
C GLY A 62 15.45 -2.85 -16.59
N HIS A 63 16.43 -3.51 -15.96
CA HIS A 63 16.60 -4.95 -16.05
C HIS A 63 15.45 -5.68 -15.37
N ARG A 64 14.76 -6.53 -16.13
CA ARG A 64 13.64 -7.34 -15.64
C ARG A 64 13.62 -8.70 -16.30
N THR A 65 13.65 -9.75 -15.49
CA THR A 65 13.43 -11.15 -15.88
C THR A 65 12.35 -11.77 -14.98
N PRO A 66 11.89 -13.00 -15.25
CA PRO A 66 11.01 -13.72 -14.33
C PRO A 66 11.60 -13.99 -12.93
N GLU A 67 12.92 -13.83 -12.75
CA GLU A 67 13.63 -14.11 -11.50
C GLU A 67 14.12 -12.86 -10.78
N LEU A 68 14.37 -11.76 -11.50
CA LEU A 68 15.03 -10.55 -10.99
C LEU A 68 14.50 -9.28 -11.68
N ASP A 69 14.02 -8.33 -10.89
CA ASP A 69 13.68 -6.97 -11.32
C ASP A 69 14.58 -5.97 -10.55
N LEU A 70 15.29 -5.11 -11.28
CA LEU A 70 16.27 -4.17 -10.73
C LEU A 70 15.79 -2.72 -10.88
N VAL A 71 15.72 -2.02 -9.75
CA VAL A 71 15.54 -0.56 -9.72
C VAL A 71 16.84 0.08 -9.27
N ILE A 72 17.54 0.73 -10.18
CA ILE A 72 18.83 1.39 -9.92
C ILE A 72 18.60 2.89 -9.84
N LEU A 73 19.00 3.51 -8.73
CA LEU A 73 18.78 4.92 -8.50
C LEU A 73 19.74 5.50 -7.45
N PHE A 74 19.89 6.81 -7.44
CA PHE A 74 20.77 7.51 -6.51
C PHE A 74 20.15 7.70 -5.12
N LEU A 75 20.97 7.87 -4.09
CA LEU A 75 20.52 8.02 -2.70
C LEU A 75 19.49 9.15 -2.53
N SER A 76 19.67 10.27 -3.21
CA SER A 76 18.71 11.38 -3.23
C SER A 76 17.35 10.96 -3.79
N GLU A 77 17.33 10.20 -4.89
CA GLU A 77 16.11 9.64 -5.49
C GLU A 77 15.46 8.60 -4.57
N PHE A 78 16.26 7.79 -3.87
CA PHE A 78 15.76 6.76 -2.94
C PHE A 78 15.01 7.36 -1.75
N ARG A 79 15.42 8.56 -1.31
CA ARG A 79 14.69 9.29 -0.27
C ARG A 79 13.29 9.66 -0.75
N ALA A 80 13.14 10.07 -2.00
CA ALA A 80 11.87 10.53 -2.56
C ALA A 80 10.96 9.39 -3.05
N VAL A 81 11.52 8.30 -3.59
CA VAL A 81 10.72 7.25 -4.25
C VAL A 81 9.63 6.68 -3.33
N GLY A 82 8.43 6.55 -3.88
CA GLY A 82 7.25 6.10 -3.14
C GLY A 82 6.69 7.12 -2.14
N MET A 83 7.05 8.41 -2.19
CA MET A 83 6.44 9.42 -1.31
C MET A 83 6.03 10.69 -2.10
N PRO A 84 4.72 10.99 -2.24
CA PRO A 84 3.59 10.07 -2.03
C PRO A 84 3.55 8.99 -3.12
N GLY A 85 2.86 7.88 -2.89
CA GLY A 85 2.59 6.91 -3.95
C GLY A 85 2.49 5.46 -3.51
N PHE A 86 2.02 4.61 -4.42
CA PHE A 86 1.73 3.20 -4.19
C PHE A 86 2.96 2.40 -3.73
N GLU A 87 4.15 2.77 -4.19
CA GLU A 87 5.40 2.09 -3.89
C GLU A 87 5.85 2.25 -2.42
N ARG A 88 5.26 3.21 -1.68
CA ARG A 88 5.60 3.48 -0.28
C ARG A 88 5.54 2.23 0.59
N TYR A 89 4.44 1.48 0.48
CA TYR A 89 4.23 0.29 1.30
C TYR A 89 5.30 -0.76 1.04
N ALA A 90 5.61 -1.02 -0.23
CA ALA A 90 6.56 -2.06 -0.60
C ALA A 90 7.96 -1.77 -0.03
N LEU A 91 8.37 -0.49 -0.02
CA LEU A 91 9.62 -0.06 0.59
C LEU A 91 9.55 -0.04 2.13
N ALA A 92 8.43 0.37 2.71
CA ALA A 92 8.21 0.36 4.16
C ALA A 92 8.31 -1.04 4.79
N ARG A 93 8.08 -2.09 4.00
CA ARG A 93 8.20 -3.50 4.40
C ARG A 93 9.37 -4.21 3.71
N ALA A 94 10.28 -3.48 3.08
CA ALA A 94 11.42 -4.06 2.41
C ALA A 94 12.48 -4.57 3.41
N ARG A 95 13.26 -5.56 2.96
CA ARG A 95 14.41 -6.10 3.68
C ARG A 95 15.69 -5.44 3.19
N ILE A 96 16.51 -5.00 4.14
CA ILE A 96 17.84 -4.47 3.84
C ILE A 96 18.78 -5.66 3.62
N VAL A 97 19.43 -5.67 2.46
CA VAL A 97 20.47 -6.64 2.09
C VAL A 97 21.85 -6.05 2.37
N LEU A 98 22.02 -4.75 2.09
CA LEU A 98 23.25 -4.00 2.33
C LEU A 98 22.91 -2.57 2.77
N ASP A 99 23.63 -2.05 3.78
CA ASP A 99 23.63 -0.64 4.17
C ASP A 99 25.06 -0.24 4.51
N ARG A 100 25.70 0.56 3.65
CA ARG A 100 27.07 1.06 3.86
C ARG A 100 27.12 2.42 4.57
N LEU A 101 25.97 2.94 4.94
CA LEU A 101 25.82 4.31 5.44
C LEU A 101 25.40 4.31 6.91
N ASP A 102 25.91 3.35 7.69
CA ASP A 102 25.67 3.26 9.14
C ASP A 102 24.18 3.41 9.51
N GLY A 103 23.31 2.67 8.80
CA GLY A 103 21.87 2.64 9.07
C GLY A 103 21.07 3.76 8.40
N ILE A 104 21.66 4.57 7.51
CA ILE A 104 20.89 5.59 6.77
C ILE A 104 19.81 4.93 5.88
N ILE A 105 20.09 3.80 5.22
CA ILE A 105 19.09 3.11 4.39
C ILE A 105 17.94 2.62 5.29
N ALA A 106 18.27 2.06 6.45
CA ALA A 106 17.27 1.65 7.44
C ALA A 106 16.37 2.81 7.90
N ARG A 107 16.96 3.98 8.20
CA ARG A 107 16.21 5.17 8.59
C ARG A 107 15.31 5.69 7.47
N ILE A 108 15.77 5.64 6.21
CA ILE A 108 14.95 6.02 5.06
C ILE A 108 13.72 5.09 4.95
N LEU A 109 13.89 3.77 5.02
CA LEU A 109 12.77 2.83 4.98
C LEU A 109 11.80 3.01 6.15
N ALA A 110 12.33 3.19 7.37
CA ALA A 110 11.52 3.46 8.56
C ALA A 110 10.67 4.74 8.41
N SER A 111 11.20 5.77 7.75
CA SER A 111 10.44 7.00 7.46
C SER A 111 9.28 6.77 6.48
N LYS A 112 9.42 5.84 5.52
CA LYS A 112 8.36 5.48 4.58
C LYS A 112 7.22 4.70 5.25
N ALA A 113 7.52 3.97 6.33
CA ALA A 113 6.55 3.14 7.05
C ALA A 113 5.50 3.93 7.86
N ARG A 114 5.69 5.25 8.03
CA ARG A 114 4.74 6.11 8.73
C ARG A 114 4.43 7.35 7.89
N LEU A 115 3.15 7.71 7.85
CA LEU A 115 2.72 9.01 7.33
C LEU A 115 3.01 10.10 8.37
N ALA A 116 3.41 11.28 7.88
CA ALA A 116 3.45 12.45 8.75
C ALA A 116 2.04 12.75 9.28
N ALA A 117 1.91 13.33 10.47
CA ALA A 117 0.59 13.54 11.07
C ALA A 117 -0.32 14.44 10.21
N GLY A 118 0.23 15.51 9.63
CA GLY A 118 -0.51 16.39 8.71
C GLY A 118 -0.86 15.71 7.39
N GLU A 119 0.07 14.94 6.83
CA GLU A 119 -0.15 14.13 5.61
C GLU A 119 -1.30 13.14 5.82
N ALA A 120 -1.24 12.35 6.90
CA ALA A 120 -2.26 11.38 7.26
C ALA A 120 -3.64 12.02 7.47
N PHE A 121 -3.70 13.19 8.11
CA PHE A 121 -4.96 13.91 8.32
C PHE A 121 -5.57 14.39 6.99
N LEU A 122 -4.75 14.95 6.10
CA LEU A 122 -5.23 15.38 4.79
C LEU A 122 -5.72 14.18 3.96
N GLU A 123 -4.92 13.12 3.85
CA GLU A 123 -5.27 11.92 3.10
C GLU A 123 -6.51 11.21 3.67
N ALA A 124 -6.63 11.10 5.00
CA ALA A 124 -7.81 10.50 5.62
C ALA A 124 -9.09 11.29 5.31
N GLY A 125 -9.02 12.63 5.23
CA GLY A 125 -10.16 13.44 4.81
C GLY A 125 -10.58 13.16 3.37
N GLU A 126 -9.63 13.10 2.44
CA GLU A 126 -9.87 12.80 1.02
C GLU A 126 -10.44 11.39 0.82
N TRP A 127 -9.86 10.39 1.49
CA TRP A 127 -10.34 9.01 1.39
C TRP A 127 -11.70 8.79 2.06
N LEU A 128 -12.00 9.53 3.13
CA LEU A 128 -13.33 9.50 3.74
C LEU A 128 -14.41 10.01 2.78
N ASP A 129 -14.16 11.13 2.11
CA ASP A 129 -15.11 11.68 1.15
C ASP A 129 -15.31 10.73 -0.05
N ALA A 130 -14.22 10.17 -0.58
CA ALA A 130 -14.27 9.20 -1.66
C ALA A 130 -15.01 7.90 -1.27
N TYR A 131 -14.78 7.41 -0.04
CA TYR A 131 -15.50 6.27 0.53
C TYR A 131 -17.00 6.56 0.65
N ALA A 132 -17.36 7.69 1.27
CA ALA A 132 -18.75 8.12 1.41
C ALA A 132 -19.45 8.25 0.05
N ASN A 133 -18.78 8.85 -0.95
CA ASN A 133 -19.32 8.97 -2.29
C ASN A 133 -19.57 7.62 -2.96
N SER A 134 -18.64 6.68 -2.88
CA SER A 134 -18.82 5.36 -3.49
C SER A 134 -19.93 4.57 -2.79
N LEU A 135 -19.97 4.62 -1.45
CA LEU A 135 -21.03 4.01 -0.66
C LEU A 135 -22.41 4.59 -0.98
N TYR A 136 -22.53 5.92 -1.00
CA TYR A 136 -23.77 6.61 -1.34
C TYR A 136 -24.30 6.18 -2.70
N ARG A 137 -23.43 6.17 -3.73
CA ARG A 137 -23.79 5.70 -5.07
C ARG A 137 -24.22 4.25 -5.07
N SER A 138 -23.52 3.37 -4.34
CA SER A 138 -23.90 1.96 -4.23
C SER A 138 -25.31 1.80 -3.66
N VAL A 139 -25.60 2.41 -2.51
CA VAL A 139 -26.92 2.31 -1.84
C VAL A 139 -28.01 2.97 -2.68
N LYS A 140 -27.71 4.10 -3.33
CA LYS A 140 -28.64 4.76 -4.24
C LYS A 140 -28.97 3.89 -5.44
N ASN A 141 -27.97 3.29 -6.07
CA ASN A 141 -28.15 2.40 -7.21
C ASN A 141 -28.92 1.13 -6.84
N ASP A 142 -28.71 0.59 -5.65
CA ASP A 142 -29.49 -0.54 -5.13
C ASP A 142 -30.98 -0.17 -4.97
N ARG A 143 -31.25 0.97 -4.31
CA ARG A 143 -32.61 1.53 -4.17
C ARG A 143 -33.30 1.72 -5.53
N ASP A 144 -32.54 2.15 -6.53
CA ASP A 144 -33.05 2.43 -7.89
C ASP A 144 -33.12 1.16 -8.77
N GLY A 145 -32.76 -0.01 -8.25
CA GLY A 145 -32.81 -1.30 -8.95
C GLY A 145 -31.65 -1.55 -9.93
N ALA A 146 -30.61 -0.72 -9.91
CA ALA A 146 -29.44 -0.81 -10.78
C ALA A 146 -28.36 -1.74 -10.21
N ALA A 147 -28.67 -3.03 -10.11
CA ALA A 147 -27.86 -4.01 -9.36
C ALA A 147 -26.37 -4.10 -9.76
N LEU A 148 -26.04 -4.01 -11.06
CA LEU A 148 -24.63 -4.04 -11.49
C LEU A 148 -23.88 -2.79 -11.04
N ALA A 149 -24.47 -1.60 -11.22
CA ALA A 149 -23.87 -0.35 -10.79
C ALA A 149 -23.67 -0.33 -9.27
N ALA A 150 -24.68 -0.78 -8.52
CA ALA A 150 -24.61 -0.90 -7.06
C ALA A 150 -23.43 -1.74 -6.59
N ARG A 151 -23.21 -2.91 -7.21
CA ARG A 151 -22.08 -3.80 -6.89
C ARG A 151 -20.72 -3.22 -7.27
N LEU A 152 -20.61 -2.55 -8.42
CA LEU A 152 -19.36 -1.92 -8.83
C LEU A 152 -18.96 -0.79 -7.88
N ASP A 153 -19.92 0.06 -7.49
CA ASP A 153 -19.68 1.13 -6.52
C ASP A 153 -19.39 0.59 -5.11
N ALA A 154 -20.00 -0.54 -4.73
CA ALA A 154 -19.72 -1.24 -3.48
C ALA A 154 -18.27 -1.76 -3.45
N ALA A 155 -17.84 -2.45 -4.51
CA ALA A 155 -16.47 -2.95 -4.63
C ALA A 155 -15.44 -1.82 -4.67
N GLU A 156 -15.75 -0.70 -5.34
CA GLU A 156 -14.89 0.49 -5.34
C GLU A 156 -14.76 1.11 -3.94
N SER A 157 -15.85 1.13 -3.16
CA SER A 157 -15.85 1.68 -1.79
C SER A 157 -14.84 0.98 -0.87
N VAL A 158 -14.60 -0.33 -1.06
CA VAL A 158 -13.67 -1.11 -0.24
C VAL A 158 -12.23 -0.61 -0.38
N ARG A 159 -11.82 -0.18 -1.58
CA ARG A 159 -10.50 0.42 -1.76
C ARG A 159 -10.37 1.69 -0.93
N PHE A 160 -11.32 2.62 -1.06
CA PHE A 160 -11.31 3.89 -0.32
C PHE A 160 -11.36 3.69 1.19
N LEU A 161 -12.16 2.72 1.66
CA LEU A 161 -12.20 2.33 3.06
C LEU A 161 -10.81 1.91 3.55
N LEU A 162 -10.13 1.01 2.84
CA LEU A 162 -8.82 0.53 3.27
C LEU A 162 -7.78 1.67 3.27
N GLU A 163 -7.77 2.54 2.25
CA GLU A 163 -6.90 3.71 2.25
C GLU A 163 -7.15 4.61 3.46
N LEU A 164 -8.42 4.90 3.76
CA LEU A 164 -8.83 5.67 4.93
C LEU A 164 -8.33 5.06 6.23
N LEU A 165 -8.56 3.76 6.46
CA LEU A 165 -8.20 3.12 7.73
C LEU A 165 -6.69 3.08 7.95
N PHE A 166 -5.91 2.83 6.90
CA PHE A 166 -4.45 2.87 6.97
C PHE A 166 -3.91 4.29 7.18
N ALA A 167 -4.50 5.30 6.52
CA ALA A 167 -4.17 6.70 6.75
C ALA A 167 -4.46 7.14 8.20
N LEU A 168 -5.59 6.73 8.77
CA LEU A 168 -5.94 6.98 10.18
C LEU A 168 -4.91 6.39 11.16
N ASP A 169 -4.34 5.21 10.84
CA ASP A 169 -3.25 4.60 11.61
C ASP A 169 -1.85 5.09 11.19
N ARG A 170 -1.80 6.09 10.30
CA ARG A 170 -0.59 6.69 9.75
C ARG A 170 0.35 5.65 9.12
N ARG A 171 -0.20 4.62 8.47
CA ARG A 171 0.56 3.61 7.72
C ARG A 171 0.20 3.67 6.24
N PRO A 172 1.14 3.40 5.33
CA PRO A 172 0.80 3.21 3.93
C PRO A 172 -0.03 1.93 3.77
N ARG A 173 -1.04 1.97 2.91
CA ARG A 173 -1.92 0.85 2.64
C ARG A 173 -1.18 -0.28 1.88
N PRO A 174 -1.28 -1.55 2.31
CA PRO A 174 -0.66 -2.68 1.63
C PRO A 174 -1.27 -2.95 0.24
N TYR A 175 -0.50 -3.51 -0.67
CA TYR A 175 -1.07 -4.14 -1.86
C TYR A 175 -2.03 -5.27 -1.44
N ASN A 176 -3.08 -5.53 -2.23
CA ASN A 176 -4.12 -6.52 -1.87
C ASN A 176 -3.52 -7.89 -1.51
N LYS A 177 -2.47 -8.32 -2.23
CA LYS A 177 -1.75 -9.57 -1.96
C LYS A 177 -1.18 -9.66 -0.54
N TYR A 178 -0.82 -8.53 0.08
CA TYR A 178 -0.24 -8.47 1.42
C TYR A 178 -1.23 -7.99 2.49
N LEU A 179 -2.48 -7.70 2.14
CA LEU A 179 -3.44 -7.09 3.07
C LEU A 179 -3.70 -7.96 4.30
N GLU A 180 -4.06 -9.23 4.09
CA GLU A 180 -4.30 -10.18 5.18
C GLU A 180 -3.04 -10.42 6.02
N TRP A 181 -1.89 -10.60 5.36
CA TRP A 181 -0.60 -10.76 6.02
C TRP A 181 -0.26 -9.57 6.93
N GLU A 182 -0.49 -8.34 6.45
CA GLU A 182 -0.21 -7.10 7.16
C GLU A 182 -1.15 -6.94 8.35
N LEU A 183 -2.45 -7.20 8.19
CA LEU A 183 -3.43 -7.06 9.27
C LEU A 183 -3.32 -8.16 10.34
N ALA A 184 -2.84 -9.36 9.98
CA ALA A 184 -2.58 -10.42 10.94
C ALA A 184 -1.39 -10.10 11.87
N ARG A 185 -0.38 -9.38 11.36
CA ARG A 185 0.84 -9.02 12.11
C ARG A 185 0.76 -7.65 12.76
N PHE A 186 0.08 -6.73 12.10
CA PHE A 186 -0.01 -5.31 12.47
C PHE A 186 -1.49 -4.88 12.35
N PRO A 187 -2.35 -5.34 13.27
CA PRO A 187 -3.78 -5.05 13.22
C PRO A 187 -4.06 -3.55 13.29
N LEU A 188 -5.13 -3.11 12.65
CA LEU A 188 -5.59 -1.72 12.73
C LEU A 188 -6.23 -1.47 14.10
N PRO A 189 -5.84 -0.41 14.83
CA PRO A 189 -6.42 -0.13 16.14
C PRO A 189 -7.93 0.07 16.08
N GLY A 190 -8.68 -0.65 16.94
CA GLY A 190 -10.14 -0.55 17.02
C GLY A 190 -10.90 -1.28 15.91
N TRP A 191 -10.21 -2.11 15.11
CA TRP A 191 -10.79 -2.97 14.09
C TRP A 191 -10.46 -4.42 14.38
N ASP A 192 -11.46 -5.29 14.32
CA ASP A 192 -11.24 -6.73 14.27
C ASP A 192 -10.85 -7.14 12.85
N THR A 193 -9.68 -7.74 12.68
CA THR A 193 -9.13 -8.08 11.36
C THR A 193 -10.04 -9.04 10.59
N GLY A 194 -10.54 -10.09 11.24
CA GLY A 194 -11.41 -11.08 10.58
C GLY A 194 -12.72 -10.44 10.10
N SER A 195 -13.42 -9.76 11.00
CA SER A 195 -14.68 -9.07 10.70
C SER A 195 -14.53 -8.01 9.60
N LEU A 196 -13.41 -7.27 9.58
CA LEU A 196 -13.13 -6.29 8.53
C LEU A 196 -12.92 -6.95 7.17
N LEU A 197 -12.14 -8.03 7.11
CA LEU A 197 -11.87 -8.75 5.85
C LEU A 197 -13.12 -9.47 5.34
N ASP A 198 -13.90 -10.10 6.22
CA ASP A 198 -15.17 -10.73 5.88
C ASP A 198 -16.18 -9.72 5.33
N ALA A 199 -16.28 -8.54 5.95
CA ALA A 199 -17.14 -7.47 5.45
C ALA A 199 -16.66 -6.95 4.08
N ALA A 200 -15.35 -6.76 3.90
CA ALA A 200 -14.77 -6.31 2.63
C ALA A 200 -15.00 -7.32 1.49
N ASP A 201 -14.82 -8.61 1.75
CA ASP A 201 -15.08 -9.68 0.79
C ASP A 201 -16.57 -9.74 0.44
N HIS A 202 -17.44 -9.75 1.45
CA HIS A 202 -18.88 -9.80 1.26
C HIS A 202 -19.38 -8.61 0.43
N ILE A 203 -18.99 -7.38 0.80
CA ILE A 203 -19.36 -6.16 0.06
C ILE A 203 -18.87 -6.22 -1.38
N SER A 204 -17.62 -6.64 -1.61
CA SER A 204 -17.04 -6.73 -2.95
C SER A 204 -17.74 -7.77 -3.83
N GLY A 205 -18.22 -8.87 -3.24
CA GLY A 205 -18.90 -9.93 -3.96
C GLY A 205 -20.39 -9.67 -4.22
N THR A 206 -21.10 -9.05 -3.27
CA THR A 206 -22.57 -8.98 -3.28
C THR A 206 -23.13 -7.57 -3.42
N GLY A 207 -22.39 -6.56 -2.99
CA GLY A 207 -22.91 -5.20 -2.81
C GLY A 207 -23.93 -5.07 -1.68
N ASP A 208 -23.98 -6.00 -0.71
CA ASP A 208 -25.01 -6.02 0.35
C ASP A 208 -25.11 -4.69 1.12
N VAL A 209 -26.21 -3.97 0.92
CA VAL A 209 -26.46 -2.65 1.51
C VAL A 209 -26.48 -2.70 3.04
N SER A 210 -26.99 -3.78 3.63
CA SER A 210 -27.06 -3.90 5.09
C SER A 210 -25.68 -3.95 5.72
N THR A 211 -24.76 -4.73 5.13
CA THR A 211 -23.35 -4.82 5.55
C THR A 211 -22.62 -3.51 5.32
N GLN A 212 -22.82 -2.88 4.15
CA GLN A 212 -22.26 -1.56 3.85
C GLN A 212 -22.65 -0.51 4.91
N ARG A 213 -23.94 -0.43 5.28
CA ARG A 213 -24.44 0.53 6.29
C ARG A 213 -23.93 0.25 7.70
N ARG A 214 -23.87 -1.02 8.10
CA ARG A 214 -23.31 -1.41 9.41
C ARG A 214 -21.84 -1.01 9.52
N LEU A 215 -21.06 -1.26 8.46
CA LEU A 215 -19.66 -0.89 8.38
C LEU A 215 -19.50 0.64 8.41
N PHE A 216 -20.34 1.37 7.68
CA PHE A 216 -20.35 2.83 7.68
C PHE A 216 -20.56 3.43 9.07
N ALA A 217 -21.47 2.87 9.88
CA ALA A 217 -21.68 3.35 11.25
C ALA A 217 -20.39 3.29 12.10
N GLN A 218 -19.57 2.25 11.93
CA GLN A 218 -18.27 2.15 12.60
C GLN A 218 -17.27 3.17 12.03
N VAL A 219 -17.21 3.33 10.70
CA VAL A 219 -16.35 4.32 10.04
C VAL A 219 -16.69 5.74 10.50
N GLU A 220 -17.97 6.10 10.51
CA GLU A 220 -18.45 7.41 10.99
C GLU A 220 -17.98 7.67 12.44
N ALA A 221 -18.13 6.69 13.33
CA ALA A 221 -17.70 6.83 14.72
C ALA A 221 -16.18 6.99 14.87
N VAL A 222 -15.37 6.27 14.09
CA VAL A 222 -13.90 6.36 14.14
C VAL A 222 -13.42 7.68 13.55
N THR A 223 -13.92 8.07 12.38
CA THR A 223 -13.51 9.28 11.66
C THR A 223 -13.90 10.56 12.41
N ARG A 224 -15.08 10.60 13.03
CA ARG A 224 -15.47 11.72 13.91
C ARG A 224 -14.51 11.85 15.10
N ARG A 225 -14.15 10.74 15.76
CA ARG A 225 -13.16 10.75 16.86
C ARG A 225 -11.77 11.18 16.41
N ALA A 226 -11.41 10.90 15.16
CA ALA A 226 -10.16 11.33 14.55
C ALA A 226 -10.16 12.80 14.07
N GLY A 227 -11.29 13.52 14.20
CA GLY A 227 -11.40 14.93 13.84
C GLY A 227 -11.88 15.18 12.40
N HIS A 228 -12.33 14.16 11.68
CA HIS A 228 -12.83 14.28 10.29
C HIS A 228 -14.35 14.48 10.20
N GLY A 229 -15.03 14.82 11.30
CA GLY A 229 -16.50 14.97 11.32
C GLY A 229 -17.03 15.97 10.30
N ALA A 230 -16.31 17.07 10.06
CA ALA A 230 -16.70 18.09 9.09
C ALA A 230 -16.81 17.56 7.65
N VAL A 231 -16.03 16.53 7.28
CA VAL A 231 -16.13 15.89 5.96
C VAL A 231 -17.50 15.25 5.80
N LEU A 232 -17.96 14.48 6.80
CA LEU A 232 -19.27 13.84 6.77
C LEU A 232 -20.41 14.86 6.92
N ASP A 233 -20.23 15.90 7.72
CA ASP A 233 -21.26 16.92 7.93
C ASP A 233 -21.55 17.71 6.63
N ALA A 234 -20.56 17.84 5.74
CA ALA A 234 -20.74 18.45 4.41
C ALA A 234 -21.69 17.68 3.48
N TRP A 235 -21.93 16.39 3.74
CA TRP A 235 -22.91 15.58 3.00
C TRP A 235 -24.37 15.89 3.38
N GLY A 236 -24.61 16.58 4.49
CA GLY A 236 -25.95 16.96 4.93
C GLY A 236 -26.92 15.77 5.00
N ASP A 237 -28.11 15.92 4.42
CA ASP A 237 -29.17 14.92 4.49
C ASP A 237 -28.85 13.62 3.75
N ASP A 238 -27.95 13.65 2.74
CA ASP A 238 -27.54 12.45 1.99
C ASP A 238 -26.85 11.41 2.89
N LEU A 239 -26.27 11.85 4.01
CA LEU A 239 -25.66 11.00 5.02
C LEU A 239 -26.64 9.98 5.61
N HIS A 240 -27.95 10.31 5.66
CA HIS A 240 -28.98 9.40 6.16
C HIS A 240 -29.13 8.13 5.30
N LEU A 241 -28.80 8.19 4.01
CA LEU A 241 -28.91 7.03 3.12
C LEU A 241 -27.86 5.95 3.45
N MET A 242 -26.69 6.36 3.95
CA MET A 242 -25.55 5.51 4.27
C MET A 242 -25.59 4.94 5.69
N ARG A 243 -26.41 5.50 6.57
CA ARG A 243 -26.58 5.00 7.94
C ARG A 243 -27.50 3.79 7.98
N PRO A 244 -27.36 2.91 9.00
CA PRO A 244 -28.34 1.86 9.26
C PRO A 244 -29.76 2.44 9.36
N GLN A 245 -30.73 1.70 8.83
CA GLN A 245 -32.16 2.01 8.88
C GLN A 245 -32.86 1.13 9.92
#